data_AF-A0A936MSP9-F1
#
_entry.id   AF-A0A936MSP9-F1
#
_cell.length_a   1.000
_cell.length_b   1.000
_cell.length_c   1.000
_cell.angle_alpha   90.00
_cell.angle_beta   90.00
_cell.angle_gamma   90.00
#
_symmetry.space_group_name_H-M   'P 1'
#
loop_
_entity.id
_entity.type
_entity.pdbx_description
1 polymer ?
#
loop_
_entity_poly.entity_id
_entity_poly.type
_entity_poly.pdbx_seq_one_letter_code
_entity_poly.pdbx_strand_id
1 'polypeptide(L)'
;MMSTSPYRQRPLKGRDLNEMQRSNLRALLRQMRREHGSWIVIARLLRIRRSTIKAFFDGDEPGNMALARGIAAASELELHTALAGAFVIAKGVRPLRRS
;
A
#
# COMPACT_ATOMS: atom_id res chain seq x y z
N MET A 1 24.67 -18.27 32.43
CA MET A 1 23.66 -18.62 31.40
C MET A 1 23.29 -17.36 30.64
N MET A 2 23.74 -17.24 29.39
CA MET A 2 23.48 -16.08 28.52
C MET A 2 22.09 -16.19 27.90
N SER A 3 21.20 -15.24 28.17
CA SER A 3 19.96 -15.06 27.42
C SER A 3 20.21 -14.11 26.25
N THR A 4 20.33 -14.68 25.05
CA THR A 4 20.28 -13.92 23.80
C THR A 4 18.84 -13.53 23.50
N SER A 5 18.51 -12.24 23.62
CA SER A 5 17.35 -11.68 22.93
C SER A 5 17.67 -10.25 22.47
N PRO A 6 18.11 -10.06 21.21
CA PRO A 6 18.41 -8.74 20.67
C PRO A 6 17.21 -8.14 19.91
N TYR A 7 15.97 -8.42 20.30
CA TYR A 7 14.78 -7.80 19.70
C TYR A 7 14.09 -6.83 20.67
N ARG A 8 14.85 -5.87 21.19
CA ARG A 8 14.27 -4.57 21.56
C ARG A 8 14.15 -3.73 20.29
N GLN A 9 13.07 -3.94 19.54
CA GLN A 9 12.68 -2.99 18.50
C GLN A 9 12.41 -1.64 19.15
N ARG A 10 13.35 -0.71 18.99
CA ARG A 10 13.11 0.72 19.22
C ARG A 10 11.88 1.15 18.41
N PRO A 11 10.97 1.97 18.96
CA PRO A 11 9.95 2.61 18.14
C PRO A 11 10.67 3.63 17.26
N LEU A 12 10.87 3.28 15.98
CA LEU A 12 11.37 4.21 14.98
C LEU A 12 10.27 5.24 14.69
N LYS A 13 10.25 6.30 15.50
CA LYS A 13 9.60 7.57 15.17
C LYS A 13 10.00 7.95 13.74
N GLY A 14 9.06 7.89 12.79
CA GLY A 14 9.18 8.50 11.46
C GLY A 14 9.49 7.59 10.25
N ARG A 15 9.44 6.26 10.36
CA ARG A 15 9.41 5.36 9.19
C ARG A 15 8.17 4.48 9.25
N ASP A 16 7.02 5.06 8.92
CA ASP A 16 5.72 4.43 9.12
C ASP A 16 5.48 3.14 8.30
N LEU A 17 6.25 2.89 7.25
CA LEU A 17 6.13 1.71 6.39
C LEU A 17 7.48 0.99 6.24
N ASN A 18 7.49 -0.31 6.46
CA ASN A 18 8.63 -1.18 6.14
C ASN A 18 8.66 -1.56 4.65
N GLU A 19 9.78 -2.10 4.17
CA GLU A 19 9.95 -2.35 2.72
C GLU A 19 8.96 -3.39 2.17
N MET A 20 8.58 -4.39 2.97
CA MET A 20 7.58 -5.38 2.59
C MET A 20 6.21 -4.72 2.39
N GLN A 21 5.79 -3.88 3.32
CA GLN A 21 4.54 -3.10 3.24
C GLN A 21 4.56 -2.17 2.03
N ARG A 22 5.67 -1.50 1.75
CA ARG A 22 5.81 -0.65 0.55
C ARG A 22 5.66 -1.46 -0.73
N SER A 23 6.31 -2.62 -0.80
CA SER A 23 6.21 -3.53 -1.94
C SER A 23 4.76 -3.95 -2.18
N ASN A 24 4.04 -4.31 -1.12
CA ASN A 24 2.62 -4.68 -1.17
C ASN A 24 1.75 -3.51 -1.67
N LEU A 25 1.95 -2.31 -1.13
CA LEU A 25 1.23 -1.11 -1.58
C LEU A 25 1.54 -0.72 -3.03
N ARG A 26 2.80 -0.90 -3.47
CA ARG A 26 3.18 -0.70 -4.88
C ARG A 26 2.51 -1.73 -5.79
N ALA A 27 2.33 -2.97 -5.35
CA ALA A 27 1.60 -3.98 -6.09
C ALA A 27 0.12 -3.61 -6.27
N LEU A 28 -0.54 -3.08 -5.23
CA LEU A 28 -1.90 -2.52 -5.33
C LEU A 28 -1.97 -1.35 -6.31
N LEU A 29 -1.00 -0.43 -6.27
CA LEU A 29 -0.92 0.67 -7.24
C LEU A 29 -0.75 0.16 -8.68
N ARG A 30 0.02 -0.92 -8.90
CA ARG A 30 0.13 -1.55 -10.23
C ARG A 30 -1.21 -2.11 -10.68
N GLN A 31 -1.97 -2.73 -9.78
CA GLN A 31 -3.28 -3.26 -10.08
C GLN A 31 -4.27 -2.13 -10.45
N MET A 32 -4.39 -1.10 -9.60
CA MET A 32 -5.24 0.06 -9.88
C MET A 32 -4.84 0.76 -11.20
N ARG A 33 -3.54 0.80 -11.53
CA ARG A 33 -3.06 1.33 -12.82
C ARG A 33 -3.52 0.49 -14.01
N ARG A 34 -3.60 -0.83 -13.86
CA ARG A 34 -4.14 -1.71 -14.91
C ARG A 34 -5.64 -1.54 -15.07
N GLU A 35 -6.37 -1.36 -13.98
CA GLU A 35 -7.84 -1.21 -13.98
C GLU A 35 -8.30 0.16 -14.52
N HIS A 36 -7.67 1.25 -14.07
CA HIS A 36 -8.07 2.62 -14.45
C HIS A 36 -7.27 3.21 -15.61
N GLY A 37 -6.13 2.62 -15.99
CA GLY A 37 -5.28 3.05 -17.11
C GLY A 37 -4.53 4.38 -16.92
N SER A 38 -4.88 5.21 -15.92
CA SER A 38 -4.34 6.56 -15.77
C SER A 38 -3.99 6.93 -14.32
N TRP A 39 -2.78 7.46 -14.15
CA TRP A 39 -2.31 8.03 -12.88
C TRP A 39 -3.13 9.23 -12.41
N ILE A 40 -3.78 9.95 -13.32
CA ILE A 40 -4.63 11.10 -12.97
C ILE A 40 -5.90 10.63 -12.27
N VAL A 41 -6.47 9.51 -12.73
CA VAL A 41 -7.66 8.91 -12.11
C VAL A 41 -7.32 8.40 -10.72
N ILE A 42 -6.20 7.68 -10.58
CA ILE A 42 -5.70 7.20 -9.28
C ILE A 42 -5.44 8.37 -8.32
N ALA A 43 -4.84 9.46 -8.78
CA ALA A 43 -4.61 10.66 -7.97
C ALA A 43 -5.91 11.27 -7.45
N ARG A 44 -6.97 11.30 -8.27
CA ARG A 44 -8.30 11.78 -7.85
C ARG A 44 -8.95 10.83 -6.83
N LEU A 45 -8.86 9.53 -7.05
CA LEU A 45 -9.37 8.51 -6.12
C LEU A 45 -8.70 8.59 -4.76
N LEU A 46 -7.37 8.71 -4.74
CA LEU A 46 -6.59 8.81 -3.52
C LEU A 46 -6.64 10.20 -2.88
N ARG A 47 -7.16 11.22 -3.59
CA ARG A 47 -7.08 12.65 -3.22
C ARG A 47 -5.65 13.11 -2.89
N ILE A 48 -4.67 12.52 -3.57
CA ILE A 48 -3.23 12.77 -3.39
C ILE A 48 -2.65 13.27 -4.72
N ARG A 49 -1.61 14.12 -4.64
CA ARG A 49 -0.93 14.61 -5.84
C ARG A 49 -0.32 13.46 -6.64
N ARG A 50 -0.49 13.52 -7.97
CA ARG A 50 0.11 12.55 -8.91
C ARG A 50 1.62 12.39 -8.70
N SER A 51 2.34 13.49 -8.44
CA SER A 51 3.79 13.47 -8.22
C SER A 51 4.17 12.57 -7.04
N THR A 52 3.46 12.69 -5.92
CA THR A 52 3.67 11.87 -4.70
C THR A 52 3.39 10.39 -4.95
N ILE A 53 2.31 10.08 -5.70
CA ILE A 53 1.99 8.69 -6.03
C ILE A 53 3.07 8.07 -6.92
N LYS A 54 3.55 8.82 -7.93
CA LYS A 54 4.64 8.37 -8.80
C LYS A 54 5.94 8.20 -8.02
N ALA A 55 6.34 9.18 -7.20
CA ALA A 55 7.54 9.10 -6.38
C ALA A 55 7.52 7.88 -5.44
N PHE A 56 6.37 7.58 -4.82
CA PHE A 56 6.21 6.37 -4.02
C PHE A 56 6.28 5.08 -4.86
N PHE A 57 5.67 5.09 -6.05
CA PHE A 57 5.66 3.96 -6.96
C PHE A 57 7.05 3.61 -7.53
N ASP A 58 7.77 4.64 -7.97
CA ASP A 58 9.13 4.55 -8.52
C ASP A 58 10.16 4.26 -7.42
N GLY A 59 9.81 4.59 -6.17
CA GLY A 59 10.58 4.28 -4.98
C GLY A 59 11.50 5.39 -4.49
N ASP A 60 11.39 6.57 -5.09
CA ASP A 60 12.03 7.81 -4.66
C ASP A 60 11.55 8.25 -3.27
N GLU A 61 10.27 7.99 -2.94
CA GLU A 61 9.71 8.30 -1.62
C GLU A 61 9.24 7.04 -0.86
N PRO A 62 9.52 6.96 0.46
CA PRO A 62 9.13 5.82 1.29
C PRO A 62 7.61 5.74 1.56
N GLY A 63 6.87 6.81 1.26
CA GLY A 63 5.44 6.93 1.56
C GLY A 63 5.14 7.09 3.07
N ASN A 64 3.87 7.22 3.39
CA ASN A 64 3.38 7.36 4.78
C ASN A 64 2.10 6.54 5.00
N MET A 65 1.68 6.41 6.26
CA MET A 65 0.47 5.66 6.61
C MET A 65 -0.83 6.30 6.06
N ALA A 66 -0.84 7.60 5.79
CA ALA A 66 -1.98 8.25 5.13
C ALA A 66 -2.15 7.78 3.68
N LEU A 67 -1.03 7.65 2.95
CA LEU A 67 -0.99 7.07 1.60
C LEU A 67 -1.41 5.60 1.63
N ALA A 68 -0.91 4.82 2.60
CA ALA A 68 -1.30 3.43 2.76
C ALA A 68 -2.81 3.28 2.99
N ARG A 69 -3.39 4.12 3.86
CA ARG A 69 -4.85 4.18 4.10
C ARG A 69 -5.62 4.54 2.84
N GLY A 70 -5.15 5.54 2.08
CA GLY A 70 -5.75 5.93 0.82
C GLY A 70 -5.76 4.78 -0.19
N ILE A 71 -4.62 4.09 -0.36
CA ILE A 71 -4.48 2.96 -1.29
C ILE A 71 -5.39 1.80 -0.88
N ALA A 72 -5.44 1.47 0.41
CA ALA A 72 -6.31 0.43 0.93
C ALA A 72 -7.79 0.76 0.68
N ALA A 73 -8.21 1.98 1.01
CA ALA A 73 -9.59 2.44 0.81
C ALA A 73 -9.98 2.45 -0.68
N ALA A 74 -9.09 2.93 -1.57
CA ALA A 74 -9.34 2.93 -3.01
C ALA A 74 -9.37 1.51 -3.62
N SER A 75 -8.77 0.54 -2.95
CA SER A 75 -8.80 -0.88 -3.35
C SER A 75 -9.92 -1.67 -2.64
N GLU A 76 -10.79 -0.99 -1.88
CA GLU A 76 -11.85 -1.62 -1.06
C GLU A 76 -11.31 -2.67 -0.06
N LEU A 77 -10.08 -2.48 0.43
CA LEU A 77 -9.42 -3.35 1.38
C LEU A 77 -9.25 -2.68 2.74
N GLU A 78 -9.24 -3.48 3.79
CA GLU A 78 -8.75 -3.02 5.08
C GLU A 78 -7.25 -2.74 5.03
N LEU A 79 -6.82 -1.70 5.77
CA LEU A 79 -5.41 -1.29 5.82
C LEU A 79 -4.48 -2.45 6.20
N HIS A 80 -4.87 -3.25 7.19
CA HIS A 80 -4.06 -4.38 7.63
C HIS A 80 -3.87 -5.42 6.51
N THR A 81 -4.93 -5.73 5.77
CA THR A 81 -4.91 -6.65 4.62
C THR A 81 -4.04 -6.12 3.48
N ALA A 82 -4.14 -4.82 3.18
CA ALA A 82 -3.33 -4.15 2.17
C ALA A 82 -1.83 -4.15 2.54
N LEU A 83 -1.51 -3.91 3.81
CA LEU A 83 -0.14 -3.92 4.32
C LEU A 83 0.44 -5.34 4.38
N ALA A 84 -0.37 -6.33 4.73
CA ALA A 84 0.03 -7.73 4.84
C ALA A 84 0.28 -8.39 3.47
N GLY A 85 -0.20 -7.80 2.37
CA GLY A 85 -0.12 -8.46 1.06
C GLY A 85 -1.16 -9.57 0.90
N ALA A 86 -2.11 -9.67 1.83
CA ALA A 86 -3.15 -10.70 1.85
C ALA A 86 -4.32 -10.35 0.91
N PHE A 87 -4.00 -9.84 -0.27
CA PHE A 87 -4.95 -9.56 -1.34
C PHE A 87 -4.61 -10.44 -2.54
N VAL A 88 -5.63 -10.98 -3.18
CA VAL A 88 -5.43 -11.70 -4.44
C VAL A 88 -5.19 -10.63 -5.50
N ILE A 89 -3.98 -10.57 -6.08
CA ILE A 89 -3.73 -9.82 -7.32
C ILE A 89 -4.46 -10.57 -8.43
N ALA A 90 -5.78 -10.41 -8.43
CA ALA A 90 -6.64 -11.15 -9.28
C ALA A 90 -6.44 -10.65 -10.70
N LYS A 91 -6.02 -11.54 -11.61
CA LYS A 91 -6.47 -11.44 -12.99
C LYS A 91 -7.98 -11.67 -12.99
N GLY A 92 -8.74 -10.60 -12.72
CA GLY A 92 -10.20 -10.59 -12.70
C GLY A 92 -10.81 -11.20 -11.44
N VAL A 93 -11.09 -10.38 -10.43
CA VAL A 93 -12.09 -10.72 -9.42
C VAL A 93 -13.21 -9.71 -9.52
N ARG A 94 -14.33 -10.19 -10.05
CA ARG A 94 -15.65 -9.58 -9.96
C ARG A 94 -16.06 -9.60 -8.49
N PRO A 95 -16.50 -8.48 -7.87
CA PRO A 95 -16.92 -8.52 -6.48
C PRO A 95 -18.12 -9.46 -6.35
N LEU A 96 -18.04 -10.40 -5.41
CA LEU A 96 -19.16 -11.21 -4.94
C LEU A 96 -20.20 -10.26 -4.34
N ARG A 97 -21.18 -9.88 -5.17
CA ARG A 97 -22.42 -9.24 -4.73
C ARG A 97 -23.07 -10.18 -3.70
N ARG A 98 -23.05 -9.80 -2.42
CA ARG A 98 -23.96 -10.39 -1.44
C ARG A 98 -25.36 -9.87 -1.77
N SER A 99 -26.21 -10.79 -2.24
CA SER A 99 -27.67 -10.61 -2.35
C SER A 99 -28.32 -10.50 -0.98
#